data_AF-A0A653VBF5-F1
#
_entry.id   AF-A0A653VBF5-F1
#
_cell.length_a   1.000
_cell.length_b   1.000
_cell.length_c   1.000
_cell.angle_alpha   90.00
_cell.angle_beta   90.00
_cell.angle_gamma   90.00
#
_symmetry.space_group_name_H-M   'P 1'
#
loop_
_entity.id
_entity.type
_entity.pdbx_description
1 polymer ?
#
loop_
_entity_poly.entity_id
_entity_poly.type
_entity_poly.pdbx_seq_one_letter_code
_entity_poly.pdbx_strand_id
1 'polypeptide(L)'
;MPYRPRRRELYITVNPWMLVGSIAVGLWLGFMAILITCALIYKVYEEQQIRQVNSALRQMGEVFQNPPARPQVDASTQMFEQFKQNQAQLQREQAEAQAQSEKEQRITSPQCRFWMQQHTTAPTQKSQESIQKYCE
;
A
#
# COMPACT_ATOMS: atom_id res chain seq x y z
N MET A 1 -13.67 41.52 -45.43
CA MET A 1 -12.37 41.78 -44.76
C MET A 1 -12.32 40.91 -43.50
N PRO A 2 -11.37 39.98 -43.34
CA PRO A 2 -11.34 39.14 -42.15
C PRO A 2 -10.76 39.90 -40.96
N TYR A 3 -11.51 39.99 -39.87
CA TYR A 3 -11.10 40.61 -38.61
C TYR A 3 -10.08 39.70 -37.90
N ARG A 4 -8.82 40.14 -37.80
CA ARG A 4 -7.81 39.48 -36.96
C ARG A 4 -7.93 39.99 -35.51
N PRO A 5 -8.17 39.12 -34.51
CA PRO A 5 -8.12 39.53 -33.13
C PRO A 5 -6.67 39.85 -32.73
N ARG A 6 -6.46 41.05 -32.19
CA ARG A 6 -5.17 41.51 -31.66
C ARG A 6 -4.97 40.86 -30.28
N ARG A 7 -4.03 39.91 -30.19
CA ARG A 7 -3.65 39.25 -28.93
C ARG A 7 -3.10 40.32 -27.97
N ARG A 8 -3.85 40.67 -26.93
CA ARG A 8 -3.32 41.49 -25.83
C ARG A 8 -2.47 40.59 -24.95
N GLU A 9 -1.18 40.62 -25.17
CA GLU A 9 -0.22 40.02 -24.25
C GLU A 9 -0.09 40.97 -23.06
N LEU A 10 -0.81 40.66 -21.98
CA LEU A 10 -0.64 41.33 -20.70
C LEU A 10 0.73 40.89 -20.16
N TYR A 11 1.76 41.66 -20.52
CA TYR A 11 3.09 41.52 -19.95
C TYR A 11 3.05 42.02 -18.51
N ILE A 12 2.59 41.15 -17.61
CA ILE A 12 2.64 41.38 -16.18
C ILE A 12 4.13 41.31 -15.80
N THR A 13 4.74 42.48 -15.61
CA THR A 13 6.09 42.61 -15.04
C THR A 13 6.02 42.29 -13.54
N VAL A 14 5.68 41.06 -13.19
CA VAL A 14 5.78 40.59 -11.81
C VAL A 14 7.25 40.48 -11.47
N ASN A 15 7.68 41.21 -10.45
CA ASN A 15 9.02 41.08 -9.91
C ASN A 15 9.27 39.60 -9.56
N PRO A 16 10.31 38.95 -10.10
CA PRO A 16 10.53 37.51 -9.93
C PRO A 16 10.64 37.09 -8.46
N TRP A 17 11.16 37.99 -7.61
CA TRP A 17 11.19 37.82 -6.15
C TRP A 17 9.80 37.71 -5.51
N MET A 18 8.82 38.47 -6.01
CA MET A 18 7.45 38.45 -5.50
C MET A 18 6.70 37.17 -5.93
N LEU A 19 7.03 36.65 -7.12
CA LEU A 19 6.51 35.37 -7.62
C LEU A 19 7.08 34.18 -6.85
N VAL A 20 8.39 34.18 -6.58
CA VAL A 20 9.01 33.15 -5.73
C VAL A 20 8.47 33.24 -4.30
N GLY A 21 8.31 34.45 -3.77
CA GLY A 21 7.71 34.68 -2.45
C GLY A 21 6.31 34.10 -2.33
N SER A 22 5.43 34.32 -3.32
CA SER A 22 4.06 33.81 -3.27
C SER A 22 4.00 32.28 -3.37
N ILE A 23 4.84 31.66 -4.20
CA ILE A 23 4.95 30.19 -4.31
C ILE A 23 5.49 29.60 -3.00
N ALA A 24 6.54 30.18 -2.43
CA ALA A 24 7.12 29.72 -1.18
C ALA A 24 6.12 29.82 -0.01
N VAL A 25 5.38 30.94 0.08
CA VAL A 25 4.32 31.12 1.08
C VAL A 25 3.18 30.11 0.87
N GLY A 26 2.79 29.86 -0.38
CA GLY A 26 1.78 28.85 -0.71
C GLY A 26 2.20 27.42 -0.29
N LEU A 27 3.44 27.04 -0.57
CA LEU A 27 3.98 25.74 -0.17
C LEU A 27 4.08 25.60 1.35
N TRP A 28 4.52 26.66 2.04
CA TRP A 28 4.57 26.68 3.50
C TRP A 28 3.18 26.54 4.13
N LEU A 29 2.19 27.27 3.61
CA LEU A 29 0.80 27.17 4.05
C LEU A 29 0.21 25.79 3.78
N GLY A 30 0.48 25.21 2.59
CA GLY A 30 0.08 23.84 2.27
C GLY A 30 0.68 22.82 3.23
N PHE A 31 1.98 22.96 3.52
CA PHE A 31 2.66 22.08 4.48
C PHE A 31 2.06 22.17 5.88
N MET A 32 1.82 23.39 6.39
CA MET A 32 1.16 23.59 7.68
C MET A 32 -0.26 23.02 7.69
N ALA A 33 -1.03 23.20 6.63
CA ALA A 33 -2.38 22.63 6.51
C ALA A 33 -2.36 21.09 6.55
N ILE A 34 -1.41 20.46 5.86
CA ILE A 34 -1.24 19.00 5.88
C ILE A 34 -0.86 18.53 7.28
N LEU A 35 0.10 19.19 7.93
CA LEU A 35 0.50 18.85 9.30
C LEU A 35 -0.67 18.99 10.29
N ILE A 36 -1.44 20.08 10.22
CA ILE A 36 -2.62 20.29 11.06
C ILE A 36 -3.68 19.24 10.79
N THR A 37 -3.91 18.89 9.52
CA THR A 37 -4.89 17.85 9.14
C THR A 37 -4.47 16.49 9.67
N CYS A 38 -3.21 16.10 9.51
CA CYS A 38 -2.67 14.89 10.12
C CYS A 38 -2.82 14.93 11.64
N ALA A 39 -2.41 16.03 12.29
CA ALA A 39 -2.52 16.18 13.74
C ALA A 39 -3.98 16.08 14.23
N LEU A 40 -4.93 16.66 13.51
CA LEU A 40 -6.36 16.54 13.80
C LEU A 40 -6.84 15.10 13.64
N ILE A 41 -6.47 14.43 12.55
CA ILE A 41 -6.82 13.01 12.34
C ILE A 41 -6.26 12.15 13.48
N TYR A 42 -5.00 12.35 13.86
CA TYR A 42 -4.39 11.66 14.99
C TYR A 42 -5.15 11.95 16.30
N LYS A 43 -5.47 13.21 16.57
CA LYS A 43 -6.20 13.62 17.79
C LYS A 43 -7.63 13.08 17.84
N VAL A 44 -8.34 13.07 16.71
CA VAL A 44 -9.71 12.52 16.61
C VAL A 44 -9.69 11.01 16.75
N TYR A 45 -8.70 10.34 16.15
CA TYR A 45 -8.52 8.90 16.29
C TYR A 45 -8.17 8.52 17.74
N GLU A 46 -7.32 9.32 18.39
CA GLU A 46 -6.98 9.16 19.81
C GLU A 46 -8.21 9.36 20.70
N GLU A 47 -9.05 10.38 20.47
CA GLU A 47 -10.34 10.55 21.17
C GLU A 47 -11.27 9.35 20.97
N GLN A 48 -11.39 8.83 19.75
CA GLN A 48 -12.22 7.65 19.45
C GLN A 48 -11.69 6.38 20.11
N GLN A 49 -10.38 6.14 20.05
CA GLN A 49 -9.76 5.03 20.76
C GLN A 49 -9.86 5.21 22.27
N ILE A 50 -9.68 6.41 22.82
CA ILE A 50 -9.82 6.65 24.26
C ILE A 50 -11.27 6.41 24.71
N ARG A 51 -12.29 6.70 23.89
CA ARG A 51 -13.70 6.38 24.21
C ARG A 51 -13.96 4.87 24.18
N GLN A 52 -13.46 4.18 23.17
CA GLN A 52 -13.61 2.72 23.05
C GLN A 52 -12.81 1.98 24.12
N VAL A 53 -11.58 2.43 24.38
CA VAL A 53 -10.72 1.89 25.43
C VAL A 53 -11.27 2.24 26.80
N ASN A 54 -11.79 3.45 27.06
CA ASN A 54 -12.41 3.77 28.36
C ASN A 54 -13.73 3.02 28.59
N SER A 55 -14.53 2.76 27.56
CA SER A 55 -15.73 1.92 27.71
C SER A 55 -15.34 0.45 27.94
N ALA A 56 -14.35 -0.06 27.19
CA ALA A 56 -13.78 -1.37 27.44
C ALA A 56 -13.12 -1.46 28.83
N LEU A 57 -12.41 -0.42 29.28
CA LEU A 57 -11.73 -0.36 30.57
C LEU A 57 -12.72 -0.15 31.72
N ARG A 58 -13.86 0.52 31.50
CA ARG A 58 -14.98 0.57 32.46
C ARG A 58 -15.67 -0.78 32.56
N GLN A 59 -15.93 -1.46 31.44
CA GLN A 59 -16.41 -2.85 31.46
C GLN A 59 -15.41 -3.78 32.15
N MET A 60 -14.11 -3.63 31.87
CA MET A 60 -13.05 -4.38 32.57
C MET A 60 -12.96 -3.98 34.05
N GLY A 61 -13.22 -2.72 34.41
CA GLY A 61 -13.24 -2.22 35.78
C GLY A 61 -14.44 -2.70 36.59
N GLU A 62 -15.62 -2.82 35.96
CA GLU A 62 -16.79 -3.52 36.52
C GLU A 62 -16.52 -5.03 36.66
N VAL A 63 -15.83 -5.63 35.69
CA VAL A 63 -15.36 -7.03 35.76
C VAL A 63 -14.27 -7.22 36.80
N PHE A 64 -13.48 -6.20 37.14
CA PHE A 64 -12.40 -6.28 38.14
C PHE A 64 -12.87 -6.00 39.57
N GLN A 65 -13.98 -5.27 39.76
CA GLN A 65 -14.64 -5.16 41.07
C GLN A 65 -15.23 -6.48 41.55
N ASN A 66 -15.46 -7.42 40.63
CA ASN A 66 -15.73 -8.81 40.97
C ASN A 66 -14.42 -9.59 40.77
N PRO A 67 -13.73 -10.09 41.81
CA PRO A 67 -12.42 -10.71 41.61
C PRO A 67 -12.57 -11.91 40.67
N PRO A 68 -11.99 -11.89 39.45
CA PRO A 68 -12.04 -13.07 38.62
C PRO A 68 -11.13 -14.11 39.28
N ALA A 69 -11.71 -15.24 39.66
CA ALA A 69 -10.93 -16.45 39.86
C ALA A 69 -10.07 -16.63 38.57
N ARG A 70 -8.75 -16.67 38.74
CA ARG A 70 -7.73 -16.82 37.68
C ARG A 70 -8.22 -17.76 36.56
N PRO A 71 -8.05 -17.44 35.25
CA PRO A 71 -6.73 -17.28 34.64
C PRO A 71 -6.70 -16.28 33.46
N GLN A 72 -6.20 -15.05 33.67
CA GLN A 72 -6.01 -14.10 32.55
C GLN A 72 -4.72 -14.36 31.74
N VAL A 73 -3.78 -15.13 32.31
CA VAL A 73 -2.50 -15.49 31.67
C VAL A 73 -2.68 -16.52 30.55
N ASP A 74 -3.66 -17.41 30.67
CA ASP A 74 -3.88 -18.49 29.70
C ASP A 74 -4.55 -17.98 28.42
N ALA A 75 -5.49 -17.03 28.55
CA ALA A 75 -6.20 -16.46 27.39
C ALA A 75 -5.29 -15.61 26.48
N SER A 76 -4.40 -14.80 27.06
CA SER A 76 -3.44 -14.00 26.28
C SER A 76 -2.39 -14.87 25.58
N THR A 77 -1.93 -15.93 26.26
CA THR A 77 -1.01 -16.91 25.69
C THR A 77 -1.65 -17.70 24.54
N GLN A 78 -2.92 -18.10 24.67
CA GLN A 78 -3.65 -18.78 23.60
C GLN A 78 -3.83 -17.88 22.37
N MET A 79 -4.16 -16.60 22.55
CA MET A 79 -4.28 -15.66 21.43
C MET A 79 -2.94 -15.43 20.73
N PHE A 80 -1.82 -15.38 21.47
CA PHE A 80 -0.50 -15.23 20.89
C PHE A 80 -0.06 -16.47 20.10
N GLU A 81 -0.33 -17.67 20.61
CA GLU A 81 -0.04 -18.92 19.90
C GLU A 81 -0.88 -19.05 18.62
N GLN A 82 -2.17 -18.67 18.66
CA GLN A 82 -3.00 -18.61 17.45
C GLN A 82 -2.45 -17.61 16.43
N PHE A 83 -2.00 -16.43 16.88
CA PHE A 83 -1.40 -15.43 15.99
C PHE A 83 -0.15 -15.98 15.29
N LYS A 84 0.75 -16.65 16.04
CA LYS A 84 1.94 -17.29 15.45
C LYS A 84 1.57 -18.34 14.41
N GLN A 85 0.57 -19.18 14.71
CA GLN A 85 0.11 -20.21 13.78
C GLN A 85 -0.44 -19.60 12.49
N ASN A 86 -1.29 -18.57 12.61
CA ASN A 86 -1.82 -17.84 11.45
C ASN A 86 -0.70 -17.18 10.64
N GLN A 87 0.30 -16.59 11.29
CA GLN A 87 1.43 -15.97 10.59
C GLN A 87 2.25 -16.99 9.80
N ALA A 88 2.55 -18.15 10.41
CA ALA A 88 3.26 -19.23 9.73
C ALA A 88 2.46 -19.79 8.55
N GLN A 89 1.14 -19.89 8.69
CA GLN A 89 0.25 -20.33 7.62
C GLN A 89 0.24 -19.32 6.45
N LEU A 90 0.05 -18.04 6.74
CA LEU A 90 0.05 -16.97 5.74
C LEU A 90 1.38 -16.89 4.98
N GLN A 91 2.51 -17.08 5.66
CA GLN A 91 3.81 -17.10 4.99
C GLN A 91 3.94 -18.26 3.99
N ARG A 92 3.39 -19.43 4.31
CA ARG A 92 3.38 -20.59 3.40
C ARG A 92 2.49 -20.33 2.20
N GLU A 93 1.26 -19.87 2.43
CA GLU A 93 0.31 -19.53 1.36
C GLU A 93 0.87 -18.45 0.43
N GLN A 94 1.56 -17.45 0.99
CA GLN A 94 2.19 -16.40 0.21
C GLN A 94 3.38 -16.92 -0.62
N ALA A 95 4.22 -17.81 -0.06
CA ALA A 95 5.31 -18.43 -0.79
C ALA A 95 4.81 -19.30 -1.94
N GLU A 96 3.74 -20.06 -1.73
CA GLU A 96 3.09 -20.86 -2.78
C GLU A 96 2.47 -19.98 -3.86
N ALA A 97 1.73 -18.93 -3.49
CA ALA A 97 1.16 -17.98 -4.43
C ALA A 97 2.24 -17.22 -5.23
N GLN A 98 3.36 -16.88 -4.60
CA GLN A 98 4.49 -16.27 -5.30
C GLN A 98 5.14 -17.23 -6.29
N ALA A 99 5.35 -18.49 -5.91
CA ALA A 99 5.89 -19.51 -6.82
C ALA A 99 4.94 -19.78 -8.01
N GLN A 100 3.62 -19.81 -7.77
CA GLN A 100 2.63 -19.96 -8.84
C GLN A 100 2.61 -18.75 -9.78
N SER A 101 2.58 -17.53 -9.23
CA SER A 101 2.61 -16.31 -10.03
C SER A 101 3.91 -16.15 -10.81
N GLU A 102 5.07 -16.54 -10.26
CA GLU A 102 6.33 -16.53 -10.99
C GLU A 102 6.31 -17.51 -12.18
N LYS A 103 5.80 -18.73 -11.98
CA LYS A 103 5.61 -19.69 -13.09
C LYS A 103 4.67 -19.13 -14.16
N GLU A 104 3.56 -18.53 -13.77
CA GLU A 104 2.59 -17.96 -14.71
C GLU A 104 3.20 -16.77 -15.49
N GLN A 105 4.01 -15.94 -14.83
CA GLN A 105 4.80 -14.87 -15.47
C GLN A 105 5.87 -15.41 -16.42
N ARG A 106 6.52 -16.54 -16.09
CA ARG A 106 7.50 -17.21 -16.96
C ARG A 106 6.84 -17.72 -18.24
N ILE A 107 5.69 -18.39 -18.11
CA ILE A 107 4.92 -18.92 -19.24
C ILE A 107 4.34 -17.78 -20.11
N THR A 108 3.85 -16.71 -19.48
CA THR A 108 3.31 -15.54 -20.21
C THR A 108 4.40 -14.63 -20.79
N SER A 109 5.67 -14.89 -20.49
CA SER A 109 6.79 -14.08 -20.97
C SER A 109 6.86 -14.06 -22.51
N PRO A 110 7.28 -12.94 -23.12
CA PRO A 110 7.37 -12.83 -24.58
C PRO A 110 8.41 -13.80 -25.17
N GLN A 111 9.44 -14.16 -24.41
CA GLN A 111 10.45 -15.13 -24.82
C GLN A 111 9.88 -16.55 -24.89
N CYS A 112 9.12 -16.98 -23.86
CA CYS A 112 8.43 -18.27 -23.89
C CYS A 112 7.46 -18.35 -25.07
N ARG A 113 6.64 -17.31 -25.29
CA ARG A 113 5.69 -17.24 -26.42
C ARG A 113 6.38 -17.32 -27.78
N PHE A 114 7.52 -16.64 -27.94
CA PHE A 114 8.31 -16.69 -29.17
C PHE A 114 8.78 -18.12 -29.47
N TRP A 115 9.41 -18.79 -28.49
CA TRP A 115 9.93 -20.14 -28.68
C TRP A 115 8.83 -21.19 -28.85
N MET A 116 7.70 -21.03 -28.16
CA MET A 116 6.52 -21.88 -28.33
C MET A 116 5.94 -21.77 -29.75
N GLN A 117 5.83 -20.55 -30.28
CA GLN A 117 5.35 -20.32 -31.64
C GLN A 117 6.31 -20.90 -32.68
N GLN A 118 7.62 -20.72 -32.48
CA GLN A 118 8.63 -21.24 -33.38
C GLN A 118 8.64 -22.78 -33.41
N HIS A 119 8.54 -23.44 -32.25
CA HIS A 119 8.46 -24.91 -32.15
C HIS A 119 7.24 -25.48 -32.86
N THR A 120 6.08 -24.81 -32.75
CA THR A 120 4.84 -25.21 -33.43
C THR A 120 5.00 -25.17 -34.96
N THR A 121 5.74 -24.19 -35.49
CA THR A 121 5.93 -24.05 -36.95
C THR A 121 7.05 -24.92 -37.52
N ALA A 122 8.08 -25.24 -36.73
CA ALA A 122 9.19 -26.10 -37.12
C ALA A 122 9.89 -26.67 -35.86
N PRO A 123 9.63 -27.94 -35.48
CA PRO A 123 10.22 -28.51 -34.27
C PRO A 123 11.73 -28.73 -34.46
N THR A 124 12.54 -27.94 -33.76
CA THR A 124 14.00 -28.05 -33.77
C THR A 124 14.53 -28.31 -32.36
N GLN A 125 15.64 -29.02 -32.23
CA GLN A 125 16.24 -29.35 -30.92
C GLN A 125 16.58 -28.08 -30.11
N LYS A 126 17.02 -27.01 -30.79
CA LYS A 126 17.32 -25.71 -30.15
C LYS A 126 16.09 -24.98 -29.60
N SER A 127 14.94 -25.12 -30.27
CA SER A 127 13.68 -24.56 -29.77
C SER A 127 13.19 -25.28 -28.52
N GLN A 128 13.39 -26.61 -28.43
CA GLN A 128 13.03 -27.39 -27.24
C GLN A 128 13.88 -27.00 -26.01
N GLU A 129 15.20 -26.87 -26.17
CA GLU A 129 16.09 -26.41 -25.10
C GLU A 129 15.70 -25.00 -24.59
N SER A 130 15.25 -24.13 -25.49
CA SER A 130 14.87 -22.76 -25.15
C SER A 130 13.51 -22.70 -24.45
N ILE A 131 12.53 -23.51 -24.85
CA ILE A 131 11.25 -23.62 -24.13
C ILE A 131 11.50 -24.06 -22.69
N GLN A 132 12.35 -25.08 -22.48
CA GLN A 132 12.68 -25.55 -21.14
C GLN A 132 13.35 -24.46 -20.28
N LYS A 133 14.21 -23.63 -20.89
CA LYS A 133 14.91 -22.56 -20.16
C LYS A 133 14.03 -21.34 -19.82
N TYR A 134 13.02 -21.03 -20.65
CA TYR A 134 12.25 -19.80 -20.54
C TYR A 134 10.81 -19.97 -20.06
N CYS A 135 10.25 -21.18 -20.15
CA CYS A 135 8.85 -21.48 -19.80
C CYS A 135 8.69 -22.33 -18.52
N GLU A 136 9.75 -22.97 -18.01
CA GLU A 136 9.77 -23.65 -16.69
C GLU A 136 10.28 -22.72 -15.58
#